data_AF-A0A2V5Z2M6-F1
#
_entry.id   AF-A0A2V5Z2M6-F1
#
_cell.length_a   1.000
_cell.length_b   1.000
_cell.length_c   1.000
_cell.angle_alpha   90.00
_cell.angle_beta   90.00
_cell.angle_gamma   90.00
#
_symmetry.space_group_name_H-M   'P 1'
#
loop_
_entity.id
_entity.type
_entity.pdbx_description
1 polymer ?
#
loop_
_entity_poly.entity_id
_entity_poly.type
_entity_poly.pdbx_seq_one_letter_code
_entity_poly.pdbx_strand_id
1 'polypeptide(L)'
;MKCLLGVSFLVSALAVSGLPQDSEQAEKPSQSPDGKWEYRLVDPENDESVDPTPAIVNPATDNVAVKLPDDGVSSFAEEANIVWAADSKRFAFNYRAGGRYVTTALYELRSEKWKRLNSPEKEASRTLEKAKAAEIRKARLPADIYQRRIWDTFRVIEWRDARTAVLYAYSIRAVPASEEDTNDIEVYYLFTLKFDGSGHWKIVNSKKLSAEERKKIPPMKGE
;
A
#
# COMPACT_ATOMS: atom_id res chain seq x y z
N MET A 1 75.31 31.23 -2.02
CA MET A 1 73.96 31.50 -1.50
C MET A 1 72.93 30.78 -2.37
N LYS A 2 72.13 29.90 -1.75
CA LYS A 2 70.79 29.35 -2.14
C LYS A 2 70.68 28.69 -3.54
N CYS A 3 70.70 27.35 -3.63
CA CYS A 3 69.63 26.36 -3.37
C CYS A 3 68.54 26.26 -4.45
N LEU A 4 68.34 25.02 -4.92
CA LEU A 4 67.30 24.45 -5.77
C LEU A 4 65.87 24.92 -5.45
N LEU A 5 64.98 24.94 -6.45
CA LEU A 5 63.91 23.93 -6.62
C LEU A 5 63.08 24.27 -7.88
N GLY A 6 62.86 23.28 -8.74
CA GLY A 6 61.78 23.30 -9.71
C GLY A 6 60.47 22.90 -9.03
N VAL A 7 59.34 23.45 -9.50
CA VAL A 7 58.00 22.97 -9.17
C VAL A 7 57.08 23.16 -10.37
N SER A 8 56.43 22.05 -10.76
CA SER A 8 55.40 21.91 -11.78
C SER A 8 54.02 22.42 -11.34
N PHE A 9 53.12 22.43 -12.33
CA PHE A 9 51.65 22.41 -12.29
C PHE A 9 50.91 23.75 -12.18
N LEU A 10 50.01 23.96 -13.14
CA LEU A 10 48.58 23.88 -12.85
C LEU A 10 47.78 23.58 -14.13
N VAL A 11 47.27 22.35 -14.21
CA VAL A 11 46.16 21.98 -15.10
C VAL A 11 44.89 22.41 -14.37
N SER A 12 44.21 23.43 -14.91
CA SER A 12 42.89 23.82 -14.42
C SER A 12 41.85 22.85 -14.97
N ALA A 13 41.59 21.76 -14.25
CA ALA A 13 40.40 20.96 -14.46
C ALA A 13 39.20 21.70 -13.81
N LEU A 14 38.29 22.19 -14.65
CA LEU A 14 36.97 22.61 -14.22
C LEU A 14 36.19 21.37 -13.76
N ALA A 15 36.17 21.13 -12.45
CA ALA A 15 35.22 20.22 -11.84
C ALA A 15 33.83 20.87 -11.92
N VAL A 16 33.03 20.47 -12.91
CA VAL A 16 31.59 20.65 -12.86
C VAL A 16 31.10 19.76 -11.72
N SER A 17 30.80 20.38 -10.58
CA SER A 17 30.12 19.76 -9.46
C SER A 17 28.82 19.12 -9.96
N GLY A 18 28.70 17.82 -9.70
CA GLY A 18 27.52 17.04 -10.00
C GLY A 18 26.26 17.70 -9.44
N LEU A 19 25.25 17.79 -10.29
CA LEU A 19 23.88 18.06 -9.88
C LEU A 19 23.46 16.96 -8.88
N PRO A 20 22.76 17.30 -7.79
CA PRO A 20 22.17 16.27 -6.94
C PRO A 20 21.13 15.50 -7.76
N GLN A 21 21.44 14.22 -7.99
CA GLN A 21 20.49 13.23 -8.47
C GLN A 21 19.45 12.95 -7.39
N ASP A 22 18.24 12.71 -7.90
CA ASP A 22 17.12 12.03 -7.28
C ASP A 22 16.45 12.71 -6.09
N SER A 23 15.28 13.27 -6.40
CA SER A 23 14.17 13.35 -5.47
C SER A 23 13.87 11.94 -4.96
N GLU A 24 14.52 11.59 -3.85
CA GLU A 24 14.22 10.43 -3.02
C GLU A 24 12.73 10.51 -2.66
N GLN A 25 11.93 9.69 -3.34
CA GLN A 25 10.54 9.49 -3.02
C GLN A 25 10.53 8.79 -1.66
N ALA A 26 10.46 9.58 -0.58
CA ALA A 26 10.60 9.15 0.81
C ALA A 26 10.06 7.72 1.00
N GLU A 27 10.97 6.76 1.14
CA GLU A 27 10.60 5.37 1.35
C GLU A 27 9.72 5.33 2.60
N LYS A 28 8.47 4.87 2.44
CA LYS A 28 7.59 4.68 3.59
C LYS A 28 8.27 3.68 4.53
N PRO A 29 8.36 3.96 5.84
CA PRO A 29 9.20 3.18 6.72
C PRO A 29 8.74 1.72 6.75
N SER A 30 9.60 0.82 6.27
CA SER A 30 9.48 -0.62 6.44
C SER A 30 9.50 -1.00 7.93
N GLN A 31 10.15 -0.17 8.75
CA GLN A 31 10.34 -0.36 10.17
C GLN A 31 9.21 0.23 11.02
N SER A 32 8.81 -0.50 12.06
CA SER A 32 7.85 -0.05 13.06
C SER A 32 8.36 1.16 13.86
N PRO A 33 7.49 2.02 14.41
CA PRO A 33 7.88 3.24 15.14
C PRO A 33 8.84 3.03 16.32
N ASP A 34 8.72 1.91 17.04
CA ASP A 34 9.62 1.53 18.15
C ASP A 34 10.88 0.77 17.70
N GLY A 35 11.06 0.58 16.40
CA GLY A 35 12.21 -0.05 15.78
C GLY A 35 12.28 -1.57 15.91
N LYS A 36 11.34 -2.22 16.59
CA LYS A 36 11.42 -3.66 16.92
C LYS A 36 11.07 -4.60 15.79
N TRP A 37 10.35 -4.10 14.80
CA TRP A 37 9.85 -4.87 13.69
C TRP A 37 10.21 -4.19 12.38
N GLU A 38 10.54 -4.98 11.38
CA GLU A 38 10.84 -4.52 10.04
C GLU A 38 10.18 -5.40 9.00
N TYR A 39 9.64 -4.79 7.96
CA TYR A 39 9.23 -5.48 6.76
C TYR A 39 10.42 -5.84 5.90
N ARG A 40 10.55 -7.11 5.53
CA ARG A 40 11.56 -7.58 4.57
C ARG A 40 10.97 -8.57 3.59
N LEU A 41 11.57 -8.63 2.41
CA LEU A 41 11.46 -9.78 1.53
C LEU A 41 12.54 -10.77 1.98
N VAL A 42 12.12 -11.96 2.40
CA VAL A 42 13.01 -13.00 2.91
C VAL A 42 13.17 -14.07 1.83
N ASP A 43 14.40 -14.31 1.42
CA ASP A 43 14.71 -15.30 0.41
C ASP A 43 14.33 -16.72 0.88
N PRO A 44 13.82 -17.57 -0.02
CA PRO A 44 13.68 -18.99 0.26
C PRO A 44 15.05 -19.60 0.57
N GLU A 45 15.14 -20.42 1.62
CA GLU A 45 16.38 -21.14 1.93
C GLU A 45 16.72 -22.14 0.80
N ASN A 46 17.61 -21.72 -0.11
CA ASN A 46 18.25 -22.51 -1.17
C ASN A 46 17.40 -22.87 -2.41
N ASP A 47 16.38 -22.07 -2.75
CA ASP A 47 15.65 -22.23 -4.02
C ASP A 47 15.42 -20.89 -4.72
N GLU A 48 16.36 -20.52 -5.60
CA GLU A 48 16.29 -19.29 -6.41
C GLU A 48 15.10 -19.27 -7.40
N SER A 49 14.37 -20.38 -7.55
CA SER A 49 13.16 -20.43 -8.39
C SER A 49 11.88 -19.97 -7.66
N VAL A 50 11.98 -19.69 -6.36
CA VAL A 50 10.88 -19.23 -5.52
C VAL A 50 11.02 -17.74 -5.24
N ASP A 51 9.96 -16.97 -5.47
CA ASP A 51 9.96 -15.54 -5.18
C ASP A 51 10.20 -15.28 -3.68
N PRO A 52 10.93 -14.21 -3.32
CA PRO A 52 11.12 -13.80 -1.93
C PRO A 52 9.78 -13.64 -1.19
N THR A 53 9.73 -14.17 0.03
CA THR A 53 8.50 -14.13 0.84
C THR A 53 8.43 -12.84 1.66
N PRO A 54 7.38 -12.02 1.54
CA PRO A 54 7.20 -10.87 2.41
C PRO A 54 7.03 -11.30 3.87
N ALA A 55 7.69 -10.62 4.80
CA ALA A 55 7.65 -10.97 6.21
C ALA A 55 7.85 -9.76 7.13
N ILE A 56 7.39 -9.90 8.38
CA ILE A 56 7.83 -9.06 9.49
C ILE A 56 8.93 -9.82 10.25
N VAL A 57 10.06 -9.16 10.45
CA VAL A 57 11.22 -9.69 11.16
C VAL A 57 11.60 -8.82 12.35
N ASN A 58 12.30 -9.40 13.31
CA ASN A 58 13.00 -8.64 14.34
C ASN A 58 14.41 -8.30 13.82
N PRO A 59 14.74 -7.02 13.55
CA PRO A 59 15.99 -6.65 12.90
C PRO A 59 17.23 -6.86 13.77
N ALA A 60 17.08 -7.03 15.09
CA ALA A 60 18.20 -7.29 15.99
C ALA A 60 18.60 -8.78 16.05
N THR A 61 17.72 -9.68 15.59
CA THR A 61 17.92 -11.14 15.70
C THR A 61 17.71 -11.88 14.38
N ASP A 62 17.27 -11.17 13.33
CA ASP A 62 16.84 -11.70 12.03
C ASP A 62 15.73 -12.76 12.10
N ASN A 63 15.10 -12.94 13.26
CA ASN A 63 14.00 -13.88 13.42
C ASN A 63 12.73 -13.40 12.69
N VAL A 64 12.16 -14.29 11.87
CA VAL A 64 10.87 -14.07 11.21
C VAL A 64 9.74 -14.20 12.22
N ALA A 65 8.97 -13.12 12.42
CA ALA A 65 7.84 -13.08 13.33
C ALA A 65 6.54 -13.54 12.67
N VAL A 66 6.34 -13.18 11.39
CA VAL A 66 5.20 -13.61 10.58
C VAL A 66 5.54 -13.47 9.08
N LYS A 67 5.15 -14.46 8.28
CA LYS A 67 5.18 -14.42 6.80
C LYS A 67 3.86 -13.82 6.29
N LEU A 68 3.90 -13.06 5.20
CA LEU A 68 2.78 -12.27 4.69
C LEU A 68 2.52 -12.53 3.20
N PRO A 69 1.24 -12.56 2.76
CA PRO A 69 0.09 -12.79 3.61
C PRO A 69 0.13 -14.23 4.16
N ASP A 70 -0.35 -14.45 5.39
CA ASP A 70 -0.31 -15.76 6.04
C ASP A 70 -1.33 -16.79 5.50
N ASP A 71 -2.14 -16.42 4.50
CA ASP A 71 -3.20 -17.25 3.90
C ASP A 71 -3.15 -17.35 2.37
N GLY A 72 -2.10 -16.87 1.70
CA GLY A 72 -2.08 -16.83 0.25
C GLY A 72 -0.79 -16.36 -0.39
N VAL A 73 -0.85 -16.06 -1.68
CA VAL A 73 0.29 -15.63 -2.49
C VAL A 73 0.18 -14.13 -2.76
N SER A 74 1.29 -13.41 -2.60
CA SER A 74 1.46 -12.05 -3.12
C SER A 74 2.24 -12.13 -4.43
N SER A 75 1.56 -12.03 -5.58
CA SER A 75 2.21 -12.09 -6.90
C SER A 75 3.07 -10.87 -7.23
N PHE A 76 3.03 -9.83 -6.39
CA PHE A 76 3.79 -8.59 -6.57
C PHE A 76 4.32 -8.13 -5.20
N ALA A 77 5.08 -9.00 -4.54
CA ALA A 77 5.67 -8.76 -3.21
C ALA A 77 6.44 -7.42 -3.13
N GLU A 78 7.13 -7.03 -4.19
CA GLU A 78 7.89 -5.78 -4.28
C GLU A 78 7.03 -4.51 -4.42
N GLU A 79 5.75 -4.66 -4.74
CA GLU A 79 4.77 -3.56 -4.79
C GLU A 79 4.10 -3.34 -3.43
N ALA A 80 4.27 -4.30 -2.50
CA ALA A 80 3.63 -4.25 -1.21
C ALA A 80 4.14 -3.10 -0.33
N ASN A 81 3.28 -2.61 0.55
CA ASN A 81 3.63 -1.58 1.50
C ASN A 81 3.04 -1.88 2.88
N ILE A 82 3.80 -1.57 3.92
CA ILE A 82 3.36 -1.67 5.31
C ILE A 82 2.96 -0.28 5.81
N VAL A 83 1.91 -0.22 6.62
CA VAL A 83 1.51 0.98 7.34
C VAL A 83 1.37 0.64 8.81
N TRP A 84 2.29 1.15 9.62
CA TRP A 84 2.36 0.92 11.06
C TRP A 84 1.41 1.84 11.83
N ALA A 85 0.80 1.31 12.89
CA ALA A 85 0.21 2.12 13.94
C ALA A 85 1.31 2.73 14.82
N ALA A 86 1.05 3.91 15.38
CA ALA A 86 2.03 4.66 16.16
C ALA A 86 2.55 3.91 17.41
N ASP A 87 1.81 2.92 17.91
CA ASP A 87 2.20 2.13 19.08
C ASP A 87 2.98 0.85 18.74
N SER A 88 3.34 0.64 17.46
CA SER A 88 3.99 -0.57 16.93
C SER A 88 3.22 -1.88 17.16
N LYS A 89 1.95 -1.84 17.61
CA LYS A 89 1.18 -3.05 17.93
C LYS A 89 0.18 -3.44 16.86
N ARG A 90 0.02 -2.63 15.82
CA ARG A 90 -0.78 -2.95 14.64
C ARG A 90 -0.06 -2.49 13.38
N PHE A 91 -0.32 -3.21 12.31
CA PHE A 91 0.03 -2.74 10.98
C PHE A 91 -0.98 -3.23 9.96
N ALA A 92 -0.96 -2.57 8.81
CA ALA A 92 -1.64 -3.02 7.61
C ALA A 92 -0.60 -3.39 6.56
N PHE A 93 -0.73 -4.58 5.99
CA PHE A 93 0.03 -5.04 4.84
C PHE A 93 -0.83 -4.87 3.61
N ASN A 94 -0.54 -3.84 2.82
CA ASN A 94 -1.19 -3.63 1.53
C ASN A 94 -0.36 -4.33 0.46
N TYR A 95 -1.02 -5.09 -0.39
CA TYR A 95 -0.36 -5.87 -1.42
C TYR A 95 -1.29 -6.08 -2.60
N ARG A 96 -0.70 -6.32 -3.77
CA ARG A 96 -1.44 -6.65 -4.96
C ARG A 96 -1.64 -8.16 -5.02
N ALA A 97 -2.88 -8.58 -4.80
CA ALA A 97 -3.29 -9.99 -4.80
C ALA A 97 -3.65 -10.50 -6.21
N GLY A 98 -3.53 -9.65 -7.24
CA GLY A 98 -3.66 -10.02 -8.64
C GLY A 98 -3.50 -8.82 -9.57
N GLY A 99 -3.43 -9.07 -10.88
CA GLY A 99 -3.09 -8.02 -11.86
C GLY A 99 -4.01 -6.78 -11.89
N ARG A 100 -5.21 -6.82 -11.29
CA ARG A 100 -6.17 -5.69 -11.23
C ARG A 100 -6.80 -5.50 -9.86
N TYR A 101 -6.07 -5.92 -8.81
CA TYR A 101 -6.64 -6.03 -7.47
C TYR A 101 -5.58 -5.81 -6.39
N VAL A 102 -5.78 -4.74 -5.61
CA VAL A 102 -5.02 -4.41 -4.41
C VAL A 102 -5.90 -4.63 -3.19
N THR A 103 -5.35 -5.29 -2.17
CA THR A 103 -6.05 -5.52 -0.90
C THR A 103 -5.13 -5.25 0.29
N THR A 104 -5.66 -5.43 1.50
CA THR A 104 -4.96 -5.21 2.75
C THR A 104 -5.24 -6.32 3.75
N ALA A 105 -4.19 -6.80 4.39
CA ALA A 105 -4.26 -7.68 5.54
C ALA A 105 -3.90 -6.88 6.80
N LEU A 106 -4.77 -6.93 7.81
CA LEU A 106 -4.59 -6.22 9.07
C LEU A 106 -4.01 -7.16 10.12
N TYR A 107 -3.01 -6.70 10.87
CA TYR A 107 -2.36 -7.49 11.92
C TYR A 107 -2.30 -6.74 13.24
N GLU A 108 -2.31 -7.51 14.33
CA GLU A 108 -2.15 -7.02 15.69
C GLU A 108 -1.23 -7.92 16.51
N LEU A 109 -0.35 -7.31 17.28
CA LEU A 109 0.54 -8.00 18.19
C LEU A 109 -0.20 -8.36 19.48
N ARG A 110 -0.40 -9.66 19.73
CA ARG A 110 -1.06 -10.20 20.92
C ARG A 110 -0.17 -11.25 21.57
N SER A 111 0.20 -11.03 22.83
CA SER A 111 1.08 -11.94 23.59
C SER A 111 2.33 -12.31 22.78
N GLU A 112 3.01 -11.28 22.26
CA GLU A 112 4.25 -11.38 21.46
C GLU A 112 4.10 -12.11 20.10
N LYS A 113 2.87 -12.37 19.65
CA LYS A 113 2.61 -13.00 18.35
C LYS A 113 1.74 -12.10 17.49
N TRP A 114 2.13 -11.96 16.22
CA TRP A 114 1.29 -11.30 15.23
C TRP A 114 0.07 -12.17 14.92
N LYS A 115 -1.10 -11.55 14.99
CA LYS A 115 -2.38 -12.17 14.67
C LYS A 115 -3.05 -11.37 13.57
N ARG A 116 -3.45 -12.05 12.51
CA ARG A 116 -4.28 -11.46 11.47
C ARG A 116 -5.67 -11.17 12.00
N LEU A 117 -6.21 -10.03 11.61
CA LEU A 117 -7.56 -9.58 11.89
C LEU A 117 -8.45 -9.78 10.67
N ASN A 118 -9.77 -9.74 10.87
CA ASN A 118 -10.73 -9.84 9.77
C ASN A 118 -10.49 -8.75 8.72
N SER A 119 -10.59 -9.09 7.43
CA SER A 119 -10.43 -8.12 6.34
C SER A 119 -11.59 -7.11 6.30
N PRO A 120 -11.34 -5.81 6.07
CA PRO A 120 -12.37 -4.79 5.95
C PRO A 120 -13.08 -4.77 4.59
N GLU A 121 -12.63 -5.61 3.66
CA GLU A 121 -13.04 -5.55 2.26
C GLU A 121 -14.53 -5.85 2.06
N LYS A 122 -15.09 -6.83 2.74
CA LYS A 122 -16.49 -7.21 2.56
C LYS A 122 -17.43 -6.07 2.96
N GLU A 123 -17.14 -5.42 4.09
CA GLU A 123 -17.88 -4.27 4.60
C GLU A 123 -17.73 -3.04 3.68
N ALA A 124 -16.50 -2.75 3.23
CA ALA A 124 -16.23 -1.64 2.32
C ALA A 124 -16.89 -1.87 0.94
N SER A 125 -16.79 -3.08 0.39
CA SER A 125 -17.39 -3.47 -0.89
C SER A 125 -18.89 -3.23 -0.92
N ARG A 126 -19.61 -3.54 0.17
CA ARG A 126 -21.06 -3.25 0.26
C ARG A 126 -21.37 -1.75 0.05
N THR A 127 -20.50 -0.86 0.50
CA THR A 127 -20.67 0.59 0.27
C THR A 127 -20.32 0.95 -1.18
N LEU A 128 -19.24 0.39 -1.73
CA LEU A 128 -18.85 0.64 -3.11
C LEU A 128 -19.92 0.13 -4.10
N GLU A 129 -20.49 -1.05 -3.90
CA GLU A 129 -21.56 -1.58 -4.77
C GLU A 129 -22.80 -0.69 -4.78
N LYS A 130 -23.22 -0.19 -3.61
CA LYS A 130 -24.33 0.77 -3.52
C LYS A 130 -24.02 2.08 -4.27
N ALA A 131 -22.77 2.55 -4.17
CA ALA A 131 -22.33 3.76 -4.86
C ALA A 131 -22.29 3.53 -6.38
N LYS A 132 -21.78 2.39 -6.86
CA LYS A 132 -21.77 2.04 -8.29
C LYS A 132 -23.20 1.98 -8.86
N ALA A 133 -24.11 1.31 -8.16
CA ALA A 133 -25.52 1.27 -8.54
C ALA A 133 -26.17 2.67 -8.58
N ALA A 134 -25.71 3.62 -7.76
CA ALA A 134 -26.16 5.01 -7.85
C ALA A 134 -25.60 5.73 -9.09
N GLU A 135 -24.34 5.53 -9.46
CA GLU A 135 -23.75 6.09 -10.68
C GLU A 135 -24.40 5.51 -11.95
N ILE A 136 -24.67 4.20 -11.99
CA ILE A 136 -25.41 3.55 -13.08
C ILE A 136 -26.78 4.20 -13.28
N ARG A 137 -27.54 4.37 -12.19
CA ARG A 137 -28.86 5.05 -12.24
C ARG A 137 -28.75 6.50 -12.68
N LYS A 138 -27.74 7.23 -12.20
CA LYS A 138 -27.49 8.62 -12.58
C LYS A 138 -27.17 8.75 -14.07
N ALA A 139 -26.42 7.81 -14.62
CA ALA A 139 -26.12 7.70 -16.05
C ALA A 139 -27.31 7.18 -16.87
N ARG A 140 -28.45 6.84 -16.23
CA ARG A 140 -29.65 6.27 -16.87
C ARG A 140 -29.38 4.96 -17.62
N LEU A 141 -28.42 4.18 -17.13
CA LEU A 141 -28.08 2.87 -17.68
C LEU A 141 -28.96 1.78 -17.03
N PRO A 142 -29.18 0.64 -17.73
CA PRO A 142 -29.87 -0.52 -17.15
C PRO A 142 -29.20 -0.98 -15.85
N ALA A 143 -30.00 -1.40 -14.87
CA ALA A 143 -29.49 -1.80 -13.56
C ALA A 143 -28.65 -3.09 -13.62
N ASP A 144 -28.94 -3.95 -14.60
CA ASP A 144 -28.27 -5.23 -14.88
C ASP A 144 -27.22 -5.12 -16.00
N ILE A 145 -26.83 -3.89 -16.39
CA ILE A 145 -25.81 -3.67 -17.41
C ILE A 145 -24.53 -4.46 -17.07
N TYR A 146 -23.97 -5.12 -18.09
CA TYR A 146 -22.70 -5.81 -17.96
C TYR A 146 -21.60 -4.84 -17.54
N GLN A 147 -20.84 -5.25 -16.53
CA GLN A 147 -19.77 -4.46 -15.92
C GLN A 147 -18.48 -5.27 -15.91
N ARG A 148 -17.52 -4.87 -16.75
CA ARG A 148 -16.19 -5.47 -16.74
C ARG A 148 -15.34 -4.84 -15.64
N ARG A 149 -14.75 -5.66 -14.76
CA ARG A 149 -13.77 -5.18 -13.76
C ARG A 149 -12.52 -4.62 -14.44
N ILE A 150 -12.23 -3.35 -14.17
CA ILE A 150 -10.98 -2.69 -14.55
C ILE A 150 -10.00 -2.69 -13.39
N TRP A 151 -10.45 -2.28 -12.20
CA TRP A 151 -9.60 -2.25 -11.01
C TRP A 151 -10.43 -2.26 -9.73
N ASP A 152 -9.89 -2.89 -8.68
CA ASP A 152 -10.39 -2.79 -7.31
C ASP A 152 -9.20 -2.57 -6.35
N THR A 153 -9.32 -1.60 -5.44
CA THR A 153 -8.33 -1.33 -4.40
C THR A 153 -9.01 -1.29 -3.04
N PHE A 154 -8.39 -1.93 -2.05
CA PHE A 154 -8.68 -1.80 -0.63
C PHE A 154 -7.36 -1.72 0.14
N ARG A 155 -6.89 -0.52 0.47
CA ARG A 155 -5.61 -0.34 1.18
C ARG A 155 -5.69 0.64 2.33
N VAL A 156 -5.04 0.32 3.44
CA VAL A 156 -4.89 1.27 4.54
C VAL A 156 -3.81 2.27 4.15
N ILE A 157 -4.12 3.56 4.26
CA ILE A 157 -3.19 4.63 3.88
C ILE A 157 -2.49 5.26 5.08
N GLU A 158 -3.11 5.20 6.26
CA GLU A 158 -2.56 5.69 7.52
C GLU A 158 -3.24 5.01 8.72
N TRP A 159 -2.53 4.99 9.85
CA TRP A 159 -3.12 4.90 11.17
C TRP A 159 -3.13 6.30 11.79
N ARG A 160 -4.30 6.79 12.18
CA ARG A 160 -4.42 8.10 12.87
C ARG A 160 -3.99 8.03 14.32
N ASP A 161 -4.20 6.86 14.92
CA ASP A 161 -3.81 6.52 16.28
C ASP A 161 -3.71 4.99 16.39
N ALA A 162 -3.37 4.49 17.58
CA ALA A 162 -3.24 3.06 17.84
C ALA A 162 -4.45 2.21 17.42
N ARG A 163 -5.67 2.77 17.44
CA ARG A 163 -6.96 2.08 17.26
C ARG A 163 -7.78 2.63 16.10
N THR A 164 -7.25 3.53 15.29
CA THR A 164 -7.99 4.15 14.18
C THR A 164 -7.16 4.10 12.91
N ALA A 165 -7.65 3.38 11.91
CA ALA A 165 -7.03 3.31 10.58
C ALA A 165 -7.90 3.99 9.52
N VAL A 166 -7.28 4.49 8.47
CA VAL A 166 -7.98 5.01 7.29
C VAL A 166 -7.76 4.05 6.13
N LEU A 167 -8.86 3.45 5.67
CA LEU A 167 -8.89 2.59 4.49
C LEU A 167 -9.31 3.43 3.29
N TYR A 168 -8.44 3.50 2.29
CA TYR A 168 -8.79 3.98 0.96
C TYR A 168 -9.26 2.80 0.13
N ALA A 169 -10.44 2.93 -0.47
CA ALA A 169 -10.97 1.92 -1.35
C ALA A 169 -11.66 2.51 -2.57
N TYR A 170 -11.45 1.88 -3.72
CA TYR A 170 -12.11 2.27 -4.95
C TYR A 170 -12.34 1.09 -5.87
N SER A 171 -13.29 1.27 -6.79
CA SER A 171 -13.69 0.26 -7.76
C SER A 171 -13.99 0.94 -9.09
N ILE A 172 -13.38 0.42 -10.16
CA ILE A 172 -13.57 0.88 -11.54
C ILE A 172 -14.21 -0.25 -12.35
N ARG A 173 -15.31 0.06 -13.03
CA ARG A 173 -16.03 -0.85 -13.92
C ARG A 173 -16.22 -0.19 -15.27
N ALA A 174 -15.78 -0.86 -16.33
CA ALA A 174 -16.11 -0.46 -17.69
C ALA A 174 -17.49 -1.00 -18.05
N VAL A 175 -18.36 -0.13 -18.55
CA VAL A 175 -19.69 -0.43 -19.07
C VAL A 175 -19.74 -0.09 -20.56
N PRO A 176 -20.49 -0.85 -21.39
CA PRO A 176 -20.68 -0.52 -22.79
C PRO A 176 -21.27 0.89 -22.97
N ALA A 177 -20.68 1.67 -23.87
CA ALA A 177 -21.18 2.97 -24.31
C ALA A 177 -21.73 2.90 -25.75
N SER A 178 -21.06 2.11 -26.59
CA SER A 178 -21.45 1.75 -27.96
C SER A 178 -20.99 0.29 -28.23
N GLU A 179 -21.07 -0.19 -29.46
CA GLU A 179 -20.50 -1.50 -29.83
C GLU A 179 -18.96 -1.52 -29.72
N GLU A 180 -18.30 -0.38 -29.90
CA GLU A 180 -16.84 -0.25 -29.91
C GLU A 180 -16.28 0.45 -28.67
N ASP A 181 -17.10 1.20 -27.92
CA ASP A 181 -16.67 2.04 -26.81
C ASP A 181 -17.20 1.59 -25.45
N THR A 182 -16.43 1.92 -24.41
CA THR A 182 -16.83 1.75 -23.01
C THR A 182 -16.67 3.05 -22.22
N ASN A 183 -17.57 3.27 -21.28
CA ASN A 183 -17.44 4.30 -20.24
C ASN A 183 -17.04 3.65 -18.92
N ASP A 184 -16.31 4.38 -18.07
CA ASP A 184 -15.98 3.91 -16.73
C ASP A 184 -16.97 4.43 -15.68
N ILE A 185 -17.44 3.51 -14.85
CA ILE A 185 -18.12 3.78 -13.59
C ILE A 185 -17.08 3.60 -12.48
N GLU A 186 -16.74 4.72 -11.84
CA GLU A 186 -15.74 4.74 -10.78
C GLU A 186 -16.32 5.24 -9.47
N VAL A 187 -15.96 4.59 -8.37
CA VAL A 187 -16.33 5.04 -7.02
C VAL A 187 -15.13 4.98 -6.11
N TYR A 188 -14.89 6.05 -5.36
CA TYR A 188 -13.73 6.23 -4.48
C TYR A 188 -14.19 6.65 -3.09
N TYR A 189 -13.67 5.99 -2.07
CA TYR A 189 -14.05 6.24 -0.68
C TYR A 189 -12.85 6.21 0.25
N LEU A 190 -12.94 7.01 1.31
CA LEU A 190 -12.21 6.79 2.55
C LEU A 190 -13.15 6.24 3.60
N PHE A 191 -12.71 5.19 4.28
CA PHE A 191 -13.37 4.62 5.44
C PHE A 191 -12.50 4.82 6.67
N THR A 192 -13.12 5.17 7.79
CA THR A 192 -12.44 5.17 9.09
C THR A 192 -12.79 3.89 9.81
N LEU A 193 -11.78 3.05 10.04
CA LEU A 193 -11.87 1.82 10.82
C LEU A 193 -11.53 2.13 12.28
N LYS A 194 -12.36 1.69 13.21
CA LYS A 194 -12.08 1.79 14.66
C LYS A 194 -11.99 0.40 15.28
N PHE A 195 -10.88 0.13 15.96
CA PHE A 195 -10.53 -1.15 16.57
C PHE A 195 -10.83 -1.13 18.07
N ASP A 196 -11.29 -2.26 18.59
CA ASP A 196 -11.44 -2.50 20.02
C ASP A 196 -10.20 -3.19 20.63
N GLY A 197 -10.25 -3.49 21.93
CA GLY A 197 -9.15 -4.18 22.63
C GLY A 197 -9.02 -5.68 22.28
N SER A 198 -10.05 -6.28 21.68
CA SER A 198 -10.09 -7.68 21.24
C SER A 198 -9.74 -7.90 19.76
N GLY A 199 -9.47 -6.82 19.02
CA GLY A 199 -9.01 -6.89 17.63
C GLY A 199 -10.16 -6.91 16.64
N HIS A 200 -11.40 -6.76 17.12
CA HIS A 200 -12.51 -6.47 16.24
C HIS A 200 -12.45 -5.01 15.83
N TRP A 201 -13.01 -4.73 14.67
CA TRP A 201 -13.12 -3.38 14.16
C TRP A 201 -14.48 -3.16 13.52
N LYS A 202 -14.81 -1.90 13.31
CA LYS A 202 -15.97 -1.47 12.52
C LYS A 202 -15.65 -0.23 11.71
N ILE A 203 -16.35 -0.04 10.59
CA ILE A 203 -16.38 1.23 9.87
C ILE A 203 -17.23 2.20 10.68
N VAL A 204 -16.63 3.28 11.18
CA VAL A 204 -17.34 4.34 11.93
C VAL A 204 -17.65 5.57 11.09
N ASN A 205 -16.99 5.71 9.94
CA ASN A 205 -17.24 6.78 8.98
C ASN A 205 -16.90 6.31 7.57
N SER A 206 -17.66 6.79 6.59
CA SER A 206 -17.40 6.60 5.17
C SER A 206 -17.57 7.93 4.44
N LYS A 207 -16.63 8.26 3.57
CA LYS A 207 -16.63 9.49 2.79
C LYS A 207 -16.35 9.17 1.33
N LYS A 208 -17.31 9.48 0.45
CA LYS A 208 -17.07 9.48 -1.00
C LYS A 208 -16.09 10.59 -1.34
N LEU A 209 -15.10 10.32 -2.18
CA LEU A 209 -14.11 11.30 -2.61
C LEU A 209 -14.53 11.97 -3.92
N SER A 210 -14.27 13.27 -3.99
CA SER A 210 -14.26 14.05 -5.22
C SER A 210 -12.97 13.84 -6.02
N ALA A 211 -12.96 14.25 -7.28
CA ALA A 211 -11.78 14.16 -8.14
C ALA A 211 -10.54 14.85 -7.55
N GLU A 212 -10.71 16.02 -6.94
CA GLU A 212 -9.61 16.78 -6.32
C GLU A 212 -9.08 16.13 -5.04
N GLU A 213 -9.93 15.46 -4.27
CA GLU A 213 -9.49 14.74 -3.08
C GLU A 213 -8.70 13.48 -3.42
N ARG A 214 -9.05 12.80 -4.54
CA ARG A 214 -8.30 11.63 -5.02
C ARG A 214 -6.84 11.95 -5.30
N LYS A 215 -6.55 13.13 -5.88
CA LYS A 215 -5.17 13.58 -6.18
C LYS A 215 -4.28 13.70 -4.95
N LYS A 216 -4.87 13.80 -3.76
CA LYS A 216 -4.15 13.89 -2.48
C LYS A 216 -3.83 12.53 -1.88
N ILE A 217 -4.38 11.44 -2.42
CA ILE A 217 -4.11 10.10 -1.93
C ILE A 217 -2.81 9.60 -2.56
N PRO A 218 -1.77 9.28 -1.77
CA PRO A 218 -0.52 8.79 -2.32
C PRO A 218 -0.77 7.45 -3.04
N PRO A 219 -0.31 7.26 -4.29
CA PRO A 219 -0.44 5.98 -4.98
C PRO A 219 0.35 4.89 -4.24
N MET A 220 -0.06 3.64 -4.42
CA MET A 220 0.77 2.48 -4.12
C MET A 220 1.60 2.15 -5.36
N LYS A 221 2.80 1.58 -5.19
CA LYS A 221 3.61 1.12 -6.33
C LYS A 221 2.77 0.12 -7.14
N GLY A 222 2.71 0.29 -8.46
CA GLY A 222 1.92 -0.56 -9.35
C GLY A 222 0.43 -0.20 -9.49
N GLU A 223 -0.06 0.86 -8.80
CA GLU A 223 -1.37 1.50 -9.07
C GLU A 223 -1.29 2.60 -10.14
#